data_AF-A0A2H9RSE5-F1
#
_entry.id   AF-A0A2H9RSE5-F1
#
_cell.length_a   1.000
_cell.length_b   1.000
_cell.length_c   1.000
_cell.angle_alpha   90.00
_cell.angle_beta   90.00
_cell.angle_gamma   90.00
#
_symmetry.space_group_name_H-M   'P 1'
#
loop_
_entity.id
_entity.type
_entity.pdbx_description
1 polymer ?
#
loop_
_entity_poly.entity_id
_entity_poly.type
_entity_poly.pdbx_seq_one_letter_code
_entity_poly.pdbx_strand_id
1 'polypeptide(L)'
;MINKNQKFTFQHNIVKGKLAEEIAKQDYIEHGFEIQETGIGSDFIVRKKNNGINYEEYVDVKSGNAKLTKKQKITRNLLKKNNIAYSIYRVTDNYLEFQIKNNPELQQLCFDIGYDISQFTGIFMIQDPTTCPNCKLGASGIKNILTNFGLRNMGDGSVRVQSWCRNCRNYSRRGNK
;
A
#
# COMPACT_ATOMS: atom_id res chain seq x y z
N MET A 1 -6.88 -27.56 8.06
CA MET A 1 -5.93 -27.20 6.99
C MET A 1 -6.41 -25.91 6.34
N ILE A 2 -5.72 -24.78 6.57
CA ILE A 2 -6.10 -23.49 5.96
C ILE A 2 -5.70 -23.54 4.49
N ASN A 3 -6.69 -23.42 3.60
CA ASN A 3 -6.53 -23.52 2.16
C ASN A 3 -5.61 -22.38 1.65
N LYS A 4 -4.64 -22.66 0.76
CA LYS A 4 -3.64 -21.66 0.31
C LYS A 4 -4.28 -20.36 -0.21
N ASN A 5 -5.44 -20.45 -0.86
CA ASN A 5 -6.22 -19.29 -1.30
C ASN A 5 -6.71 -18.39 -0.16
N GLN A 6 -7.10 -18.94 0.99
CA GLN A 6 -7.56 -18.15 2.13
C GLN A 6 -6.42 -17.36 2.78
N LYS A 7 -5.22 -17.94 2.86
CA LYS A 7 -4.04 -17.26 3.39
C LYS A 7 -3.64 -16.07 2.50
N PHE A 8 -3.75 -16.25 1.18
CA PHE A 8 -3.49 -15.21 0.19
C PHE A 8 -4.50 -14.05 0.28
N THR A 9 -5.80 -14.35 0.28
CA THR A 9 -6.85 -13.33 0.45
C THR A 9 -6.73 -12.58 1.77
N PHE A 10 -6.32 -13.26 2.84
CA PHE A 10 -6.08 -12.64 4.15
C PHE A 10 -4.91 -11.64 4.10
N GLN A 11 -3.77 -12.01 3.52
CA GLN A 11 -2.64 -11.10 3.35
C GLN A 11 -2.98 -9.91 2.45
N HIS A 12 -3.70 -10.15 1.36
CA HIS A 12 -4.19 -9.09 0.48
C HIS A 12 -5.07 -8.08 1.23
N ASN A 13 -6.02 -8.56 2.04
CA ASN A 13 -6.89 -7.69 2.83
C ASN A 13 -6.15 -6.89 3.91
N ILE A 14 -5.11 -7.48 4.52
CA ILE A 14 -4.25 -6.76 5.48
C ILE A 14 -3.57 -5.58 4.79
N VAL A 15 -2.96 -5.80 3.63
CA VAL A 15 -2.24 -4.73 2.92
C VAL A 15 -3.20 -3.67 2.39
N LYS A 16 -4.34 -4.10 1.82
CA LYS A 16 -5.41 -3.19 1.43
C LYS A 16 -5.88 -2.32 2.60
N GLY A 17 -5.94 -2.88 3.80
CA GLY A 17 -6.23 -2.14 5.03
C GLY A 17 -5.16 -1.09 5.33
N LYS A 18 -3.88 -1.48 5.32
CA LYS A 18 -2.75 -0.57 5.57
C LYS A 18 -2.68 0.59 4.58
N LEU A 19 -2.85 0.32 3.29
CA LEU A 19 -2.83 1.37 2.26
C LEU A 19 -4.01 2.33 2.41
N ALA A 20 -5.19 1.81 2.74
CA ALA A 20 -6.35 2.65 3.02
C ALA A 20 -6.13 3.52 4.26
N GLU A 21 -5.49 2.99 5.30
CA GLU A 21 -5.13 3.74 6.51
C GLU A 21 -4.15 4.88 6.19
N GLU A 22 -3.14 4.62 5.36
CA GLU A 22 -2.18 5.64 4.93
C GLU A 22 -2.86 6.77 4.13
N ILE A 23 -3.75 6.42 3.19
CA ILE A 23 -4.55 7.40 2.45
C ILE A 23 -5.36 8.27 3.41
N ALA A 24 -6.03 7.66 4.38
CA ALA A 24 -6.84 8.40 5.35
C ALA A 24 -5.97 9.37 6.18
N LYS A 25 -4.77 8.93 6.60
CA LYS A 25 -3.83 9.79 7.34
C LYS A 25 -3.37 10.97 6.50
N GLN A 26 -2.96 10.73 5.25
CA GLN A 26 -2.57 11.80 4.31
C GLN A 26 -3.70 12.81 4.13
N ASP A 27 -4.93 12.36 3.88
CA ASP A 27 -6.09 13.24 3.72
C ASP A 27 -6.29 14.12 4.98
N TYR A 28 -6.22 13.56 6.19
CA TYR A 28 -6.35 14.36 7.42
C TYR A 28 -5.18 15.35 7.61
N ILE A 29 -3.94 14.94 7.33
CA ILE A 29 -2.75 15.79 7.43
C ILE A 29 -2.86 16.97 6.45
N GLU A 30 -3.28 16.74 5.21
CA GLU A 30 -3.52 17.79 4.21
C GLU A 30 -4.56 18.82 4.68
N HIS A 31 -5.53 18.40 5.49
CA HIS A 31 -6.53 19.28 6.08
C HIS A 31 -6.09 19.89 7.42
N GLY A 32 -4.82 19.75 7.79
CA GLY A 32 -4.21 20.38 8.98
C GLY A 32 -4.58 19.70 10.29
N PHE A 33 -4.81 18.38 10.27
CA PHE A 33 -4.95 17.58 11.48
C PHE A 33 -3.62 16.93 11.87
N GLU A 34 -3.42 16.75 13.17
CA GLU A 34 -2.37 15.91 13.73
C GLU A 34 -2.91 14.49 13.95
N ILE A 35 -2.10 13.47 13.66
CA ILE A 35 -2.46 12.06 13.83
C ILE A 35 -1.81 11.51 15.11
N GLN A 36 -2.59 10.81 15.92
CA GLN A 36 -2.09 9.95 17.00
C GLN A 36 -2.51 8.51 16.73
N GLU A 37 -1.55 7.60 16.60
CA GLU A 37 -1.84 6.17 16.47
C GLU A 37 -2.45 5.60 17.74
N THR A 38 -3.39 4.66 17.55
CA THR A 38 -4.03 3.97 18.67
C THR A 38 -3.78 2.47 18.60
N GLY A 39 -3.21 1.90 19.66
CA GLY A 39 -3.03 0.45 19.76
C GLY A 39 -4.31 -0.32 20.10
N ILE A 40 -5.39 0.37 20.48
CA ILE A 40 -6.63 -0.24 20.99
C ILE A 40 -7.86 0.59 20.57
N GLY A 41 -8.82 -0.03 19.91
CA GLY A 41 -10.20 0.45 19.77
C GLY A 41 -10.55 1.07 18.41
N SER A 42 -9.74 2.02 17.94
CA SER A 42 -9.77 2.69 16.62
C SER A 42 -8.48 2.44 15.87
N ASP A 43 -8.40 2.88 14.61
CA ASP A 43 -7.15 2.81 13.83
C ASP A 43 -6.24 4.00 14.22
N PHE A 44 -6.78 5.22 14.36
CA PHE A 44 -6.07 6.38 14.92
C PHE A 44 -7.02 7.45 15.49
N ILE A 45 -6.45 8.45 16.16
CA ILE A 45 -7.14 9.67 16.62
C ILE A 45 -6.60 10.85 15.81
N VAL A 46 -7.49 11.76 15.41
CA VAL A 46 -7.12 13.02 14.77
C VAL A 46 -7.38 14.19 15.71
N ARG A 47 -6.47 15.17 15.69
CA ARG A 47 -6.62 16.40 16.47
C ARG A 47 -6.43 17.62 15.61
N LYS A 48 -7.20 18.66 15.88
CA LYS A 48 -6.99 19.98 15.27
C LYS A 48 -7.35 21.06 16.25
N LYS A 49 -6.48 22.06 16.37
CA LYS A 49 -6.71 23.22 17.23
C LYS A 49 -7.11 24.41 16.37
N ASN A 50 -8.34 24.89 16.55
CA ASN A 50 -8.84 26.09 15.87
C ASN A 50 -9.31 27.09 16.93
N ASN A 51 -8.67 28.27 16.97
CA ASN A 51 -9.08 29.40 17.82
C ASN A 51 -9.36 29.02 19.29
N GLY A 52 -8.50 28.18 19.88
CA GLY A 52 -8.62 27.74 21.28
C GLY A 52 -9.58 26.57 21.52
N ILE A 53 -10.32 26.12 20.50
CA ILE A 53 -11.13 24.91 20.55
C ILE A 53 -10.28 23.73 20.08
N ASN A 54 -10.15 22.72 20.93
CA ASN A 54 -9.50 21.46 20.59
C ASN A 54 -10.56 20.53 20.00
N TYR A 55 -10.42 20.19 18.73
CA TYR A 55 -11.17 19.11 18.10
C TYR A 55 -10.37 17.81 18.24
N GLU A 56 -11.04 16.75 18.66
CA GLU A 56 -10.51 15.40 18.71
C GLU A 56 -11.56 14.43 18.17
N GLU A 57 -11.15 13.52 17.29
CA GLU A 57 -12.01 12.47 16.75
C GLU A 57 -11.28 11.13 16.63
N TYR A 58 -11.99 10.06 16.96
CA TYR A 58 -11.52 8.69 16.78
C TYR A 58 -11.93 8.17 15.38
N VAL A 59 -10.98 7.62 14.64
CA VAL A 59 -11.20 7.21 13.24
C VAL A 59 -10.95 5.71 13.08
N ASP A 60 -11.93 5.01 12.51
CA ASP A 60 -11.76 3.67 11.96
C ASP A 60 -11.76 3.72 10.42
N VAL A 61 -10.74 3.16 9.79
CA VAL A 61 -10.57 3.11 8.33
C VAL A 61 -11.05 1.78 7.78
N LYS A 62 -11.82 1.81 6.69
CA LYS A 62 -12.32 0.60 6.02
C LYS A 62 -12.17 0.71 4.51
N SER A 63 -11.57 -0.31 3.91
CA SER A 63 -11.42 -0.42 2.46
C SER A 63 -12.57 -1.21 1.82
N GLY A 64 -13.07 -0.72 0.68
CA GLY A 64 -14.18 -1.30 -0.07
C GLY A 64 -15.40 -1.59 0.81
N ASN A 65 -15.85 -2.85 0.79
CA ASN A 65 -17.02 -3.32 1.54
C ASN A 65 -16.70 -3.83 2.95
N ALA A 66 -15.49 -3.55 3.49
CA ALA A 66 -15.12 -3.97 4.83
C ALA A 66 -16.09 -3.39 5.88
N LYS A 67 -16.48 -4.25 6.82
CA LYS A 67 -17.38 -3.92 7.94
C LYS A 67 -16.56 -3.76 9.22
N LEU A 68 -17.07 -2.96 10.16
CA LEU A 68 -16.51 -2.89 11.51
C LEU A 68 -16.54 -4.27 12.18
N THR A 69 -15.45 -4.61 12.85
CA THR A 69 -15.37 -5.78 13.72
C THR A 69 -16.29 -5.63 14.94
N LYS A 70 -16.57 -6.72 15.65
CA LYS A 70 -17.36 -6.67 16.90
C LYS A 70 -16.74 -5.71 17.92
N LYS A 71 -15.40 -5.73 18.08
CA LYS A 71 -14.67 -4.85 18.98
C LYS A 71 -14.83 -3.38 18.60
N GLN A 72 -14.63 -3.02 17.33
CA GLN A 72 -14.82 -1.65 16.83
C GLN A 72 -16.26 -1.15 17.03
N LYS A 73 -17.27 -2.00 16.82
CA LYS A 73 -18.67 -1.64 17.11
C LYS A 73 -18.89 -1.34 18.59
N ILE A 74 -18.29 -2.11 19.49
CA ILE A 74 -18.35 -1.87 20.94
C ILE A 74 -17.66 -0.55 21.28
N THR A 75 -16.44 -0.32 20.79
CA THR A 75 -15.70 0.94 20.98
C THR A 75 -16.51 2.13 20.51
N ARG A 76 -17.02 2.10 19.28
CA ARG A 76 -17.88 3.16 18.74
C ARG A 76 -19.08 3.46 19.64
N ASN A 77 -19.77 2.42 20.11
CA ASN A 77 -20.93 2.59 20.96
C ASN A 77 -20.54 3.21 22.32
N LEU A 78 -19.36 2.86 22.85
CA LEU A 78 -18.82 3.45 24.08
C LEU A 78 -18.46 4.93 23.87
N LEU A 79 -17.75 5.27 22.80
CA LEU A 79 -17.39 6.66 22.46
C LEU A 79 -18.64 7.52 22.29
N LYS A 80 -19.64 7.02 21.55
CA LYS A 80 -20.92 7.69 21.37
C LYS A 80 -21.65 7.95 22.69
N LYS A 81 -21.64 6.98 23.63
CA LYS A 81 -22.24 7.16 24.97
C LYS A 81 -21.56 8.26 25.78
N ASN A 82 -20.26 8.46 25.58
CA ASN A 82 -19.47 9.49 26.28
C ASN A 82 -19.40 10.81 25.50
N ASN A 83 -20.19 10.97 24.43
CA ASN A 83 -20.20 12.15 23.56
C ASN A 83 -18.82 12.48 22.95
N ILE A 84 -18.01 11.46 22.66
CA ILE A 84 -16.72 11.59 21.99
C ILE A 84 -16.94 11.37 20.49
N ALA A 85 -16.37 12.26 19.66
CA ALA A 85 -16.50 12.19 18.21
C ALA A 85 -15.84 10.93 17.66
N TYR A 86 -16.52 10.31 16.69
CA TYR A 86 -16.05 9.10 16.03
C TYR A 86 -16.53 9.06 14.58
N SER A 87 -15.63 8.75 13.66
CA SER A 87 -15.91 8.59 12.23
C SER A 87 -15.41 7.26 11.67
N ILE A 88 -16.00 6.87 10.54
CA ILE A 88 -15.52 5.74 9.74
C ILE A 88 -15.05 6.29 8.40
N TYR A 89 -13.75 6.29 8.18
CA TYR A 89 -13.16 6.70 6.91
C TYR A 89 -13.24 5.54 5.91
N ARG A 90 -13.90 5.74 4.76
CA ARG A 90 -14.08 4.69 3.76
C ARG A 90 -13.29 4.97 2.49
N VAL A 91 -12.33 4.09 2.19
CA VAL A 91 -11.57 4.11 0.95
C VAL A 91 -12.21 3.12 -0.01
N THR A 92 -12.80 3.61 -1.11
CA THR A 92 -13.36 2.74 -2.14
C THR A 92 -12.23 2.06 -2.94
N ASP A 93 -12.54 0.95 -3.59
CA ASP A 93 -11.54 0.22 -4.40
C ASP A 93 -11.02 1.08 -5.55
N ASN A 94 -11.90 1.82 -6.22
CA ASN A 94 -11.52 2.75 -7.29
C ASN A 94 -10.62 3.88 -6.78
N TYR A 95 -10.90 4.43 -5.60
CA TYR A 95 -10.08 5.50 -5.02
C TYR A 95 -8.72 4.97 -4.57
N LEU A 96 -8.66 3.77 -3.99
CA LEU A 96 -7.41 3.10 -3.64
C LEU A 96 -6.54 2.87 -4.88
N GLU A 97 -7.11 2.38 -5.97
CA GLU A 97 -6.38 2.18 -7.23
C GLU A 97 -5.88 3.50 -7.82
N PHE A 98 -6.70 4.55 -7.79
CA PHE A 98 -6.31 5.88 -8.22
C PHE A 98 -5.13 6.39 -7.41
N GLN A 99 -5.18 6.28 -6.08
CA GLN A 99 -4.12 6.73 -5.19
C GLN A 99 -2.81 5.95 -5.40
N ILE A 100 -2.86 4.61 -5.50
CA ILE A 100 -1.66 3.80 -5.80
C ILE A 100 -0.99 4.24 -7.13
N LYS A 101 -1.77 4.62 -8.14
CA LYS A 101 -1.23 5.04 -9.44
C LYS A 101 -0.64 6.45 -9.44
N ASN A 102 -1.16 7.35 -8.61
CA ASN A 102 -0.86 8.78 -8.68
C ASN A 102 -0.11 9.34 -7.46
N ASN A 103 0.09 8.54 -6.41
CA ASN A 103 0.74 8.95 -5.17
C ASN A 103 2.10 8.22 -5.02
N PRO A 104 3.23 8.92 -5.22
CA PRO A 104 4.56 8.33 -5.14
C PRO A 104 4.89 7.72 -3.76
N GLU A 105 4.37 8.30 -2.67
CA GLU A 105 4.61 7.81 -1.31
C GLU A 105 3.93 6.45 -1.09
N LEU A 106 2.70 6.29 -1.58
CA LEU A 106 2.00 5.00 -1.53
C LEU A 106 2.67 3.94 -2.40
N GLN A 107 3.25 4.32 -3.55
CA GLN A 107 4.02 3.39 -4.38
C GLN A 107 5.27 2.88 -3.64
N GLN A 108 5.97 3.78 -2.97
CA GLN A 108 7.13 3.43 -2.15
C GLN A 108 6.73 2.56 -0.96
N LEU A 109 5.62 2.88 -0.29
CA LEU A 109 5.08 2.08 0.81
C LEU A 109 4.67 0.67 0.35
N CYS A 110 4.02 0.53 -0.82
CA CYS A 110 3.72 -0.78 -1.41
C CYS A 110 5.00 -1.61 -1.59
N PHE A 111 6.08 -1.00 -2.06
CA PHE A 111 7.38 -1.65 -2.22
C PHE A 111 7.98 -2.07 -0.87
N ASP A 112 7.95 -1.18 0.13
CA ASP A 112 8.58 -1.42 1.45
C ASP A 112 7.83 -2.46 2.28
N ILE A 113 6.51 -2.58 2.12
CA ILE A 113 5.71 -3.64 2.74
C ILE A 113 5.99 -5.02 2.09
N GLY A 114 6.87 -5.07 1.07
CA GLY A 114 7.15 -6.29 0.31
C GLY A 114 5.96 -6.72 -0.54
N TYR A 115 5.07 -5.76 -0.87
CA TYR A 115 3.91 -6.04 -1.67
C TYR A 115 4.30 -6.06 -3.14
N ASP A 116 4.00 -7.19 -3.77
CA ASP A 116 4.14 -7.34 -5.20
C ASP A 116 2.99 -6.53 -5.84
N ILE A 117 3.29 -5.29 -6.27
CA ILE A 117 2.38 -4.40 -7.04
C ILE A 117 1.82 -5.08 -8.31
N SER A 118 2.57 -6.04 -8.81
CA SER A 118 2.16 -7.28 -9.46
C SER A 118 0.74 -7.77 -9.38
N GLN A 119 0.13 -7.81 -8.20
CA GLN A 119 -1.14 -8.50 -8.02
C GLN A 119 -2.33 -7.61 -8.36
N PHE A 120 -2.04 -6.38 -8.77
CA PHE A 120 -2.95 -5.56 -9.56
C PHE A 120 -2.71 -5.73 -11.08
N THR A 121 -1.98 -6.79 -11.51
CA THR A 121 -2.11 -7.60 -12.77
C THR A 121 -0.89 -8.55 -13.04
N GLY A 122 -0.90 -9.83 -12.57
CA GLY A 122 -0.08 -10.94 -13.13
C GLY A 122 0.69 -11.92 -12.18
N ILE A 123 1.24 -13.03 -12.71
CA ILE A 123 2.09 -14.10 -12.10
C ILE A 123 3.58 -13.72 -12.18
N PHE A 124 4.29 -13.63 -11.06
CA PHE A 124 5.66 -13.10 -11.04
C PHE A 124 6.70 -14.23 -10.98
N MET A 125 7.62 -14.25 -11.95
CA MET A 125 8.79 -15.13 -11.96
C MET A 125 10.05 -14.29 -11.81
N ILE A 126 10.49 -14.19 -10.56
CA ILE A 126 11.69 -13.43 -10.18
C ILE A 126 12.88 -14.40 -10.10
N GLN A 127 13.83 -14.25 -11.02
CA GLN A 127 15.07 -15.02 -11.01
C GLN A 127 16.12 -14.30 -10.17
N ASP A 128 16.46 -14.87 -9.00
CA ASP A 128 17.46 -14.37 -8.06
C ASP A 128 18.50 -15.49 -7.78
N PRO A 129 19.81 -15.25 -7.98
CA PRO A 129 20.41 -14.02 -8.50
C PRO A 129 20.19 -13.84 -10.00
N THR A 130 20.17 -12.58 -10.44
CA THR A 130 20.08 -12.20 -11.85
C THR A 130 21.36 -11.49 -12.28
N THR A 131 21.81 -11.77 -13.50
CA THR A 131 23.00 -11.13 -14.08
C THR A 131 22.71 -10.62 -15.48
N CYS A 132 23.15 -9.40 -15.78
CA CYS A 132 22.97 -8.80 -17.09
C CYS A 132 23.91 -9.47 -18.10
N PRO A 133 23.41 -10.00 -19.23
CA PRO A 133 24.26 -10.68 -20.19
C PRO A 133 25.24 -9.72 -20.87
N ASN A 134 24.87 -8.43 -21.01
CA ASN A 134 25.65 -7.41 -21.70
C ASN A 134 26.78 -6.83 -20.84
N CYS A 135 26.49 -6.33 -19.63
CA CYS A 135 27.50 -5.67 -18.78
C CYS A 135 27.93 -6.48 -17.55
N LYS A 136 27.44 -7.72 -17.39
CA LYS A 136 27.72 -8.61 -16.26
C LYS A 136 27.36 -8.07 -14.87
N LEU A 137 26.65 -6.94 -14.79
CA LEU A 137 26.09 -6.45 -13.54
C LEU A 137 25.23 -7.54 -12.89
N GLY A 138 25.56 -7.95 -11.68
CA GLY A 138 24.78 -8.88 -10.88
C GLY A 138 23.84 -8.12 -9.94
N ALA A 139 22.67 -8.69 -9.68
CA ALA A 139 21.79 -8.25 -8.61
C ALA A 139 21.26 -9.47 -7.86
N SER A 140 21.44 -9.44 -6.56
CA SER A 140 20.86 -10.39 -5.62
C SER A 140 19.96 -9.65 -4.64
N GLY A 141 18.84 -10.26 -4.28
CA GLY A 141 17.80 -9.63 -3.49
C GLY A 141 16.90 -8.74 -4.32
N ILE A 142 15.60 -8.80 -4.02
CA ILE A 142 14.53 -8.17 -4.80
C ILE A 142 14.72 -6.65 -4.97
N LYS A 143 15.20 -5.95 -3.95
CA LYS A 143 15.46 -4.50 -4.01
C LYS A 143 16.49 -4.14 -5.07
N ASN A 144 17.60 -4.89 -5.12
CA ASN A 144 18.65 -4.68 -6.10
C ASN A 144 18.20 -5.12 -7.50
N ILE A 145 17.45 -6.22 -7.60
CA ILE A 145 16.89 -6.69 -8.87
C ILE A 145 15.91 -5.67 -9.46
N LEU A 146 15.01 -5.10 -8.67
CA LEU A 146 14.05 -4.08 -9.14
C LEU A 146 14.72 -2.76 -9.51
N THR A 147 15.71 -2.33 -8.72
CA THR A 147 16.50 -1.13 -8.98
C THR A 147 17.32 -1.29 -10.25
N ASN A 148 18.10 -2.37 -10.37
CA ASN A 148 19.09 -2.54 -11.44
C ASN A 148 18.50 -3.12 -12.72
N PHE A 149 17.48 -3.97 -12.64
CA PHE A 149 16.89 -4.67 -13.79
C PHE A 149 15.45 -4.26 -14.04
N GLY A 150 14.63 -4.20 -12.99
CA GLY A 150 13.18 -4.02 -13.11
C GLY A 150 12.49 -5.26 -13.71
N LEU A 151 11.18 -5.15 -13.87
CA LEU A 151 10.33 -6.26 -14.34
C LEU A 151 9.77 -6.02 -15.75
N ARG A 152 9.28 -7.08 -16.38
CA ARG A 152 8.64 -7.09 -17.70
C ARG A 152 7.33 -7.86 -17.64
N ASN A 153 6.23 -7.26 -18.07
CA ASN A 153 5.00 -8.00 -18.35
C ASN A 153 5.14 -8.75 -19.68
N MET A 154 4.79 -10.04 -19.68
CA MET A 154 4.90 -10.96 -20.81
C MET A 154 3.62 -11.05 -21.65
N GLY A 155 2.51 -10.44 -21.21
CA GLY A 155 1.23 -10.41 -21.92
C GLY A 155 0.35 -11.64 -21.71
N ASP A 156 0.90 -12.74 -21.19
CA ASP A 156 0.20 -13.97 -20.77
C ASP A 156 -0.28 -13.88 -19.30
N GLY A 157 -0.30 -12.67 -18.75
CA GLY A 157 -0.51 -12.44 -17.34
C GLY A 157 0.70 -12.82 -16.48
N SER A 158 1.87 -13.18 -17.03
CA SER A 158 3.10 -13.34 -16.26
C SER A 158 4.01 -12.13 -16.33
N VAL A 159 4.81 -11.93 -15.29
CA VAL A 159 5.79 -10.85 -15.16
C VAL A 159 7.13 -11.45 -14.74
N ARG A 160 8.21 -11.07 -15.41
CA ARG A 160 9.55 -11.64 -15.20
C ARG A 160 10.59 -10.57 -14.98
N VAL A 161 11.72 -10.93 -14.38
CA VAL A 161 12.89 -10.03 -14.34
C VAL A 161 13.32 -9.70 -15.77
N GLN A 162 13.63 -8.43 -16.03
CA GLN A 162 14.21 -8.03 -17.30
C GLN A 162 15.57 -8.71 -17.45
N SER A 163 15.82 -9.35 -18.58
CA SER A 163 17.11 -9.99 -18.84
C SER A 163 18.27 -8.99 -18.88
N TRP A 164 18.01 -7.73 -19.27
CA TRP A 164 19.01 -6.67 -19.36
C TRP A 164 18.80 -5.62 -18.27
N CYS A 165 19.90 -5.16 -17.66
CA CYS A 165 19.84 -4.09 -16.68
C CYS A 165 19.32 -2.79 -17.32
N ARG A 166 18.79 -1.88 -16.50
CA ARG A 166 18.22 -0.59 -16.95
C ARG A 166 19.21 0.21 -17.80
N ASN A 167 20.48 0.23 -17.39
CA ASN A 167 21.53 0.98 -18.10
C ASN A 167 21.73 0.45 -19.53
N CYS A 168 21.87 -0.87 -19.71
CA CYS A 168 22.06 -1.44 -21.04
C CYS A 168 20.81 -1.31 -21.92
N ARG A 169 19.61 -1.41 -21.35
CA ARG A 169 18.35 -1.16 -22.11
C ARG A 169 18.22 0.29 -22.56
N ASN A 170 18.65 1.25 -21.75
CA ASN A 170 18.62 2.66 -22.11
C ASN A 170 19.69 2.98 -23.16
N TYR A 171 20.86 2.37 -23.08
CA TYR A 171 21.93 2.51 -24.06
C TYR A 171 21.52 1.94 -25.43
N SER A 172 20.95 0.72 -25.47
CA SER A 172 20.50 0.11 -26.74
C SER A 172 19.37 0.89 -27.41
N ARG A 173 18.49 1.54 -26.63
CA ARG A 173 17.45 2.44 -27.16
C ARG A 173 17.99 3.74 -27.74
N ARG A 174 19.17 4.20 -27.30
CA ARG A 174 19.82 5.42 -27.78
C ARG A 174 20.76 5.18 -28.97
N GLY A 175 21.21 3.95 -29.18
CA GLY A 175 22.12 3.56 -30.27
C GLY A 175 21.46 3.24 -31.63
N ASN A 176 20.13 3.34 -31.75
CA ASN A 176 19.38 3.24 -33.02
C ASN A 176 18.84 4.61 -33.47
N LYS A 177 19.65 5.66 -33.36
CA LYS A 177 19.45 6.93 -34.07
C LYS A 177 20.60 7.15 -35.01
#